data_AF-A0A6N6KK38-F1
#
_entry.id   AF-A0A6N6KK38-F1
#
_cell.length_a   1.000
_cell.length_b   1.000
_cell.length_c   1.000
_cell.angle_alpha   90.00
_cell.angle_beta   90.00
_cell.angle_gamma   90.00
#
_symmetry.space_group_name_H-M   'P 1'
#
loop_
_entity.id
_entity.type
_entity.pdbx_description
1 polymer ?
#
loop_
_entity_poly.entity_id
_entity_poly.type
_entity_poly.pdbx_seq_one_letter_code
_entity_poly.pdbx_strand_id
1 'polypeptide(L)'
;MKMNAKNRESIISAANTLRWELGENFHDDIMESIYKEAGKISRKTVAVDGTGSDFSLDRKIDKIVTSPILGFPIMFILLSIVFWLTIQGANVPSAMLASLLVDTIHPILKGFAATIGMPWWLDGVLIDGVYLAMAWVISVMLPPMAIFFPLFTLLEDFGYLPRVAFNMDKLFQRAGAHGKQALSLCMGFGCNAAGVVSTRVIDSPRERLIAIITNNFSLCKGRWPTQILIATIFIGGAVPAHLAGMFSAGAV
;
A
#
# COMPACT_ATOMS: atom_id res chain seq x y z
N MET A 1 -27.45 -26.43 -22.62
CA MET A 1 -26.92 -27.80 -22.62
C MET A 1 -26.66 -28.21 -21.16
N LYS A 2 -27.60 -28.90 -20.51
CA LYS A 2 -27.50 -29.26 -19.07
C LYS A 2 -26.59 -30.49 -18.94
N MET A 3 -25.38 -30.30 -18.45
CA MET A 3 -24.44 -31.39 -18.20
C MET A 3 -24.98 -32.27 -17.06
N ASN A 4 -25.12 -33.57 -17.32
CA ASN A 4 -25.70 -34.55 -16.39
C ASN A 4 -24.83 -34.65 -15.11
N ALA A 5 -25.45 -34.68 -13.92
CA ALA A 5 -24.73 -34.58 -12.63
C ALA A 5 -23.63 -35.65 -12.47
N LYS A 6 -23.87 -36.84 -13.01
CA LYS A 6 -22.93 -37.97 -13.01
C LYS A 6 -21.66 -37.72 -13.83
N ASN A 7 -21.78 -37.01 -14.96
CA ASN A 7 -20.62 -36.61 -15.77
C ASN A 7 -19.81 -35.52 -15.07
N ARG A 8 -20.47 -34.67 -14.29
CA ARG A 8 -19.78 -33.63 -13.52
C ARG A 8 -18.93 -34.25 -12.41
N GLU A 9 -19.47 -35.23 -11.68
CA GLU A 9 -18.75 -35.96 -10.65
C GLU A 9 -17.58 -36.78 -11.21
N SER A 10 -17.75 -37.45 -12.36
CA SER A 10 -16.66 -38.20 -12.99
C SER A 10 -15.53 -37.30 -13.47
N ILE A 11 -15.85 -36.12 -14.01
CA ILE A 11 -14.86 -35.13 -14.42
C ILE A 11 -14.12 -34.58 -13.19
N ILE A 12 -14.83 -34.30 -12.10
CA ILE A 12 -14.22 -33.82 -10.84
C ILE A 12 -13.33 -34.90 -10.21
N SER A 13 -13.74 -36.16 -10.22
CA SER A 13 -12.92 -37.24 -9.66
C SER A 13 -11.67 -37.50 -10.51
N ALA A 14 -11.80 -37.47 -11.84
CA ALA A 14 -10.67 -37.58 -12.75
C ALA A 14 -9.69 -36.41 -12.56
N ALA A 15 -10.20 -35.17 -12.48
CA ALA A 15 -9.38 -33.99 -12.25
C ALA A 15 -8.65 -34.03 -10.89
N ASN A 16 -9.30 -34.50 -9.83
CA ASN A 16 -8.65 -34.68 -8.52
C ASN A 16 -7.57 -35.75 -8.57
N THR A 17 -7.81 -36.86 -9.26
CA THR A 17 -6.83 -37.96 -9.36
C THR A 17 -5.59 -37.49 -10.14
N LEU A 18 -5.81 -36.87 -11.30
CA LEU A 18 -4.74 -36.29 -12.13
C LEU A 18 -3.97 -35.19 -11.40
N ARG A 19 -4.62 -34.38 -10.57
CA ARG A 19 -3.96 -33.34 -9.76
C ARG A 19 -2.93 -33.93 -8.78
N TRP A 20 -3.17 -35.12 -8.25
CA TRP A 20 -2.22 -35.80 -7.36
C TRP A 20 -1.12 -36.55 -8.13
N GLU A 21 -1.41 -37.04 -9.33
CA GLU A 21 -0.41 -37.71 -10.19
C GLU A 21 0.57 -36.75 -10.85
N LEU A 22 0.13 -35.53 -11.19
CA LEU A 22 0.93 -34.59 -11.98
C LEU A 22 2.00 -33.83 -11.16
N GLY A 23 2.01 -33.94 -9.83
CA GLY A 23 3.00 -33.29 -8.97
C GLY A 23 2.83 -31.76 -8.88
N GLU A 24 3.36 -31.16 -7.81
CA GLU A 24 3.14 -29.72 -7.52
C GLU A 24 3.73 -28.78 -8.60
N ASN A 25 4.72 -29.23 -9.36
CA ASN A 25 5.46 -28.39 -10.33
C ASN A 25 4.90 -28.43 -11.75
N PHE A 26 3.85 -29.22 -12.04
CA PHE A 26 3.33 -29.39 -13.41
C PHE A 26 2.92 -28.07 -14.08
N HIS A 27 2.31 -27.17 -13.30
CA HIS A 27 1.94 -25.85 -13.79
C HIS A 27 3.18 -25.01 -14.17
N ASP A 28 4.25 -25.09 -13.38
CA ASP A 28 5.49 -24.38 -13.65
C ASP A 28 6.19 -24.95 -14.88
N ASP A 29 6.21 -26.29 -15.04
CA ASP A 29 6.80 -26.97 -16.21
C ASP A 29 6.07 -26.61 -17.50
N ILE A 30 4.72 -26.57 -17.49
CA ILE A 30 3.91 -26.12 -18.63
C ILE A 30 4.26 -24.68 -18.98
N MET A 31 4.29 -23.80 -17.99
CA MET A 31 4.58 -22.38 -18.22
C MET A 31 6.00 -22.20 -18.77
N GLU A 32 6.98 -22.95 -18.26
CA GLU A 32 8.34 -22.94 -18.78
C GLU A 32 8.36 -23.35 -20.27
N SER A 33 7.70 -24.45 -20.63
CA SER A 33 7.60 -24.90 -22.02
C SER A 33 6.97 -23.86 -22.95
N ILE A 34 5.88 -23.22 -22.52
CA ILE A 34 5.20 -22.16 -23.29
C ILE A 34 6.13 -20.97 -23.51
N TYR A 35 6.79 -20.47 -22.45
CA TYR A 35 7.72 -19.35 -22.57
C TYR A 35 8.95 -19.70 -23.43
N LYS A 36 9.42 -20.95 -23.39
CA LYS A 36 10.55 -21.43 -24.20
C LYS A 36 10.23 -21.43 -25.69
N GLU A 37 9.03 -21.89 -26.06
CA GLU A 37 8.56 -21.85 -27.46
C GLU A 37 8.24 -20.43 -27.93
N ALA A 38 7.59 -19.62 -27.10
CA ALA A 38 7.38 -18.20 -27.40
C ALA A 38 8.71 -17.46 -27.63
N GLY A 39 9.74 -17.75 -26.81
CA GLY A 39 11.08 -17.20 -26.97
C GLY A 39 11.79 -17.67 -28.25
N LYS A 40 11.59 -18.93 -28.67
CA LYS A 40 12.09 -19.43 -29.96
C LYS A 40 11.44 -18.69 -31.13
N ILE A 41 10.12 -18.51 -31.09
CA ILE A 41 9.37 -17.81 -32.14
C ILE A 41 9.83 -16.35 -32.21
N SER A 42 9.85 -15.65 -31.08
CA SER A 42 10.30 -14.25 -31.00
C SER A 42 11.70 -14.04 -31.58
N ARG A 43 12.68 -14.88 -31.21
CA ARG A 43 14.05 -14.82 -31.78
C ARG A 43 14.11 -15.07 -33.28
N LYS A 44 13.17 -15.83 -33.82
CA LYS A 44 13.12 -16.17 -35.25
C LYS A 44 12.48 -15.08 -36.10
N THR A 45 11.64 -14.24 -35.51
CA THR A 45 10.83 -13.23 -36.22
C THR A 45 11.27 -11.80 -35.94
N VAL A 46 11.89 -11.53 -34.79
CA VAL A 46 12.34 -10.19 -34.40
C VAL A 46 13.81 -10.00 -34.77
N ALA A 47 14.08 -9.21 -35.81
CA ALA A 47 15.41 -8.68 -36.07
C ALA A 47 15.65 -7.50 -35.10
N VAL A 48 16.62 -7.66 -34.20
CA VAL A 48 17.03 -6.58 -33.30
C VAL A 48 18.19 -5.84 -33.97
N ASP A 49 17.92 -4.65 -34.51
CA ASP A 49 18.97 -3.81 -35.07
C ASP A 49 19.98 -3.39 -33.98
N GLY A 50 21.25 -3.72 -34.22
CA GLY A 50 22.35 -3.61 -33.28
C GLY A 50 22.88 -2.18 -33.05
N THR A 51 22.04 -1.15 -33.08
CA THR A 51 22.48 0.24 -32.88
C THR A 51 21.52 0.99 -31.97
N GLY A 52 21.91 1.16 -30.70
CA GLY A 52 21.18 1.99 -29.76
C GLY A 52 21.82 1.93 -28.38
N SER A 53 22.79 2.81 -28.14
CA SER A 53 23.51 3.00 -26.87
C SER A 53 22.60 3.26 -25.66
N ASP A 54 21.31 3.59 -25.87
CA ASP A 54 20.32 3.85 -24.82
C ASP A 54 19.85 2.59 -24.07
N PHE A 55 19.89 1.39 -24.68
CA PHE A 55 19.49 0.16 -23.98
C PHE A 55 20.52 -0.34 -22.96
N SER A 56 21.71 0.26 -22.88
CA SER A 56 22.78 -0.23 -22.01
C SER A 56 22.61 0.17 -20.54
N LEU A 57 22.04 1.36 -20.28
CA LEU A 57 21.76 1.84 -18.93
C LEU A 57 20.51 1.15 -18.36
N ASP A 58 19.42 1.09 -19.13
CA ASP A 58 18.20 0.36 -18.75
C ASP A 58 18.47 -1.13 -18.49
N ARG A 59 19.27 -1.80 -19.33
CA ARG A 59 19.64 -3.21 -19.08
C ARG A 59 20.52 -3.39 -17.84
N LYS A 60 21.38 -2.42 -17.52
CA LYS A 60 22.22 -2.47 -16.30
C LYS A 60 21.39 -2.22 -15.04
N ILE A 61 20.47 -1.24 -15.10
CA ILE A 61 19.52 -0.95 -14.05
C ILE A 61 18.60 -2.15 -13.84
N ASP A 62 18.07 -2.75 -14.91
CA ASP A 62 17.28 -3.98 -14.85
C ASP A 62 18.06 -5.10 -14.17
N LYS A 63 19.31 -5.32 -14.55
CA LYS A 63 20.13 -6.40 -13.97
C LYS A 63 20.44 -6.21 -12.49
N ILE A 64 20.52 -4.96 -12.02
CA ILE A 64 20.66 -4.61 -10.61
C ILE A 64 19.31 -4.76 -9.86
N VAL A 65 18.21 -4.32 -10.48
CA VAL A 65 16.87 -4.32 -9.89
C VAL A 65 16.25 -5.73 -9.88
N THR A 66 16.57 -6.58 -10.85
CA THR A 66 16.09 -7.98 -10.95
C THR A 66 17.03 -9.00 -10.32
N SER A 67 18.12 -8.56 -9.69
CA SER A 67 18.95 -9.45 -8.88
C SER A 67 18.09 -10.03 -7.74
N PRO A 68 18.01 -11.37 -7.57
CA PRO A 68 17.15 -12.00 -6.57
C PRO A 68 17.53 -11.66 -5.13
N ILE A 69 18.73 -11.11 -4.91
CA ILE A 69 19.25 -10.74 -3.59
C ILE A 69 19.30 -9.22 -3.42
N LEU A 70 19.63 -8.44 -4.46
CA LEU A 70 19.70 -6.98 -4.39
C LEU A 70 18.35 -6.30 -4.66
N GLY A 71 17.40 -6.98 -5.31
CA GLY A 71 16.07 -6.42 -5.60
C GLY A 71 15.27 -6.10 -4.34
N PHE A 72 15.35 -6.94 -3.30
CA PHE A 72 14.62 -6.74 -2.05
C PHE A 72 15.13 -5.55 -1.22
N PRO A 73 16.46 -5.38 -0.99
CA PRO A 73 17.02 -4.18 -0.35
C PRO A 73 16.74 -2.90 -1.12
N ILE A 74 16.92 -2.91 -2.45
CA ILE A 74 16.68 -1.73 -3.30
C ILE A 74 15.22 -1.30 -3.21
N MET A 75 14.29 -2.26 -3.19
CA MET A 75 12.87 -2.00 -2.99
C MET A 75 12.56 -1.37 -1.64
N PHE A 76 13.12 -1.92 -0.56
CA PHE A 76 12.91 -1.34 0.77
C PHE A 76 13.47 0.09 0.85
N ILE A 77 14.66 0.33 0.28
CA ILE A 77 15.29 1.65 0.24
C ILE A 77 14.45 2.63 -0.57
N LEU A 78 13.99 2.26 -1.77
CA LEU A 78 13.20 3.14 -2.62
C LEU A 78 11.86 3.51 -1.96
N LEU A 79 11.15 2.51 -1.43
CA LEU A 79 9.89 2.74 -0.71
C LEU A 79 10.12 3.61 0.53
N SER A 80 11.22 3.39 1.25
CA SER A 80 11.63 4.23 2.39
C SER A 80 11.93 5.66 1.98
N ILE A 81 12.60 5.88 0.84
CA ILE A 81 12.86 7.22 0.30
C ILE A 81 11.54 7.92 -0.06
N VAL A 82 10.62 7.22 -0.72
CA VAL A 82 9.29 7.76 -1.06
C VAL A 82 8.51 8.15 0.20
N PHE A 83 8.48 7.28 1.22
CA PHE A 83 7.84 7.61 2.49
C PHE A 83 8.51 8.77 3.20
N TRP A 84 9.85 8.78 3.25
CA TRP A 84 10.61 9.84 3.89
C TRP A 84 10.36 11.19 3.20
N LEU A 85 10.41 11.23 1.87
CA LEU A 85 10.15 12.42 1.08
C LEU A 85 8.70 12.88 1.25
N THR A 86 7.75 11.95 1.30
CA THR A 86 6.35 12.28 1.58
C THR A 86 6.18 12.88 2.97
N ILE A 87 6.80 12.30 4.01
CA ILE A 87 6.65 12.77 5.40
C ILE A 87 7.32 14.13 5.57
N GLN A 88 8.59 14.27 5.18
CA GLN A 88 9.34 15.51 5.31
C GLN A 88 8.77 16.61 4.40
N GLY A 89 8.46 16.26 3.15
CA GLY A 89 7.86 17.18 2.19
C GLY A 89 6.47 17.65 2.61
N ALA A 90 5.68 16.81 3.28
CA ALA A 90 4.35 17.18 3.73
C ALA A 90 4.33 18.01 5.01
N ASN A 91 5.37 17.97 5.84
CA ASN A 91 5.41 18.72 7.10
C ASN A 91 5.32 20.24 6.87
N VAL A 92 6.00 20.76 5.84
CA VAL A 92 5.98 22.19 5.50
C VAL A 92 4.57 22.68 5.12
N PRO A 93 3.90 22.11 4.09
CA PRO A 93 2.54 22.51 3.73
C PRO A 93 1.52 22.20 4.84
N SER A 94 1.71 21.13 5.61
CA SER A 94 0.83 20.85 6.76
C SER A 94 0.92 21.93 7.82
N ALA A 95 2.13 22.41 8.14
CA ALA A 95 2.32 23.49 9.10
C ALA A 95 1.74 24.82 8.59
N MET A 96 1.89 25.12 7.30
CA MET A 96 1.29 26.31 6.67
C MET A 96 -0.25 26.27 6.70
N LEU A 97 -0.86 25.12 6.40
CA LEU A 97 -2.31 24.96 6.50
C LEU A 97 -2.78 25.03 7.95
N ALA A 98 -2.03 24.44 8.90
CA ALA A 98 -2.36 24.51 10.31
C ALA A 98 -2.33 25.97 10.80
N SER A 99 -1.31 26.76 10.48
CA SER A 99 -1.25 28.16 10.90
C SER A 99 -2.36 29.02 10.26
N LEU A 100 -2.74 28.73 9.01
CA LEU A 100 -3.84 29.44 8.37
C LEU A 100 -5.20 29.06 8.97
N LEU A 101 -5.54 27.77 9.02
CA LEU A 101 -6.87 27.32 9.44
C LEU A 101 -7.05 27.37 10.97
N VAL A 102 -6.03 26.99 11.73
CA VAL A 102 -6.09 26.92 13.19
C VAL A 102 -5.64 28.22 13.84
N ASP A 103 -4.51 28.80 13.46
CA ASP A 103 -4.01 29.99 14.17
C ASP A 103 -4.63 31.30 13.69
N THR A 104 -5.17 31.35 12.46
CA THR A 104 -5.73 32.58 11.87
C THR A 104 -7.25 32.53 11.77
N ILE A 105 -7.82 31.51 11.12
CA ILE A 105 -9.28 31.48 10.84
C ILE A 105 -10.09 31.14 12.10
N HIS A 106 -9.63 30.19 12.93
CA HIS A 106 -10.34 29.83 14.16
C HIS A 106 -10.57 31.01 15.12
N PRO A 107 -9.57 31.83 15.49
CA PRO A 107 -9.80 32.99 16.37
C PRO A 107 -10.67 34.07 15.73
N ILE A 108 -10.62 34.24 14.40
CA ILE A 108 -11.55 35.13 13.69
C ILE A 108 -12.99 34.63 13.81
N LEU A 109 -13.20 33.32 13.64
CA LEU A 109 -14.51 32.68 13.80
C LEU A 109 -15.05 32.84 15.23
N LYS A 110 -14.20 32.60 16.24
CA LYS A 110 -14.51 32.84 17.66
C LYS A 110 -14.86 34.31 17.92
N GLY A 111 -14.10 35.24 17.34
CA GLY A 111 -14.35 36.68 17.45
C GLY A 111 -15.71 37.06 16.87
N PHE A 112 -16.07 36.52 15.70
CA PHE A 112 -17.40 36.72 15.09
C PHE A 112 -18.54 36.07 15.89
N ALA A 113 -18.33 34.88 16.47
CA ALA A 113 -19.33 34.25 17.33
C ALA A 113 -19.58 35.08 18.60
N ALA A 114 -18.52 35.67 19.16
CA ALA A 114 -18.61 36.56 20.32
C ALA A 114 -19.34 37.88 20.01
N THR A 115 -19.13 38.48 18.82
CA THR A 115 -19.85 39.72 18.43
C THR A 115 -21.33 39.50 18.16
N ILE A 116 -21.71 38.31 17.68
CA ILE A 116 -23.12 37.92 17.46
C ILE A 116 -23.81 37.51 18.78
N GLY A 117 -23.06 37.36 19.87
CA GLY A 117 -23.59 36.91 21.16
C GLY A 117 -24.02 35.46 21.15
N MET A 118 -23.31 34.61 20.39
CA MET A 118 -23.65 33.21 20.26
C MET A 118 -23.49 32.48 21.62
N PRO A 119 -24.43 31.59 22.01
CA PRO A 119 -24.31 30.83 23.25
C PRO A 119 -23.04 29.96 23.26
N TRP A 120 -22.40 29.85 24.43
CA TRP A 120 -21.14 29.12 24.61
C TRP A 120 -21.18 27.66 24.13
N TRP A 121 -22.33 27.00 24.24
CA TRP A 121 -22.52 25.61 23.80
C TRP A 121 -22.56 25.48 22.27
N LEU A 122 -23.08 26.48 21.56
CA LEU A 122 -23.20 26.46 20.11
C LEU A 122 -21.86 26.79 19.45
N ASP A 123 -21.15 27.79 19.97
CA ASP A 123 -19.78 28.12 19.58
C ASP A 123 -18.83 26.93 19.84
N GLY A 124 -18.90 26.32 21.03
CA GLY A 124 -18.07 25.16 21.36
C GLY A 124 -18.32 23.94 20.44
N VAL A 125 -19.57 23.65 20.08
CA VAL A 125 -19.86 22.52 19.19
C VAL A 125 -19.46 22.80 17.74
N LEU A 126 -19.81 23.98 17.19
CA LEU A 126 -19.53 24.28 15.79
C LEU A 126 -18.07 24.63 15.54
N ILE A 127 -17.49 25.50 16.36
CA ILE A 127 -16.18 26.10 16.10
C ILE A 127 -15.07 25.25 16.72
N ASP A 128 -15.16 24.96 18.03
CA ASP A 128 -14.15 24.13 18.70
C ASP A 128 -14.26 22.64 18.33
N GLY A 129 -15.47 22.16 18.06
CA GLY A 129 -15.75 20.79 17.64
C GLY A 129 -15.59 20.58 16.13
N VAL A 130 -16.61 20.97 15.36
CA VAL A 130 -16.71 20.62 13.93
C VAL A 130 -15.61 21.28 13.11
N TYR A 131 -15.43 22.60 13.24
CA TYR A 131 -14.46 23.34 12.44
C TYR A 131 -13.03 22.93 12.77
N LEU A 132 -12.67 22.85 14.06
CA LEU A 132 -11.31 22.51 14.47
C LEU A 132 -10.93 21.08 14.07
N ALA A 133 -11.86 20.12 14.19
CA ALA A 133 -11.65 18.75 13.72
C ALA A 133 -11.47 18.70 12.20
N MET A 134 -12.31 19.41 11.44
CA MET A 134 -12.18 19.50 9.98
C MET A 134 -10.84 20.13 9.57
N ALA A 135 -10.48 21.25 10.20
CA ALA A 135 -9.24 21.97 9.95
C ALA A 135 -8.03 21.06 10.22
N TRP A 136 -8.04 20.32 11.33
CA TRP A 136 -6.96 19.40 11.67
C TRP A 136 -6.83 18.26 10.65
N VAL A 137 -7.95 17.64 10.26
CA VAL A 137 -7.96 16.58 9.25
C VAL A 137 -7.41 17.10 7.92
N ILE A 138 -7.88 18.25 7.45
CA ILE A 138 -7.42 18.84 6.19
C ILE A 138 -5.93 19.18 6.27
N SER A 139 -5.48 19.85 7.33
CA SER A 139 -4.08 20.26 7.48
C SER A 139 -3.11 19.08 7.57
N VAL A 140 -3.50 18.00 8.25
CA VAL A 140 -2.58 16.88 8.55
C VAL A 140 -2.64 15.74 7.51
N MET A 141 -3.80 15.50 6.89
CA MET A 141 -4.02 14.38 5.98
C MET A 141 -3.85 14.75 4.49
N LEU A 142 -4.26 15.95 4.10
CA LEU A 142 -4.27 16.34 2.68
C LEU A 142 -2.86 16.47 2.08
N PRO A 143 -1.88 17.15 2.73
CA PRO A 143 -0.57 17.36 2.11
C PRO A 143 0.23 16.08 1.84
N PRO A 144 0.30 15.09 2.76
CA PRO A 144 0.95 13.82 2.46
C PRO A 144 0.32 13.09 1.29
N MET A 145 -1.01 13.07 1.18
CA MET A 145 -1.69 12.43 0.05
C MET A 145 -1.37 13.13 -1.28
N ALA A 146 -1.38 14.46 -1.28
CA ALA A 146 -1.09 15.25 -2.46
C ALA A 146 0.33 15.02 -3.01
N ILE A 147 1.29 14.64 -2.15
CA ILE A 147 2.66 14.31 -2.55
C ILE A 147 2.81 12.81 -2.86
N PHE A 148 2.23 11.95 -2.03
CA PHE A 148 2.37 10.50 -2.14
C PHE A 148 1.80 9.95 -3.45
N PHE A 149 0.59 10.39 -3.84
CA PHE A 149 -0.06 9.83 -5.02
C PHE A 149 0.69 10.16 -6.32
N PRO A 150 1.09 11.41 -6.62
CA PRO A 150 1.88 11.69 -7.82
C PRO A 150 3.21 10.96 -7.84
N LEU A 151 3.90 10.86 -6.70
CA LEU A 151 5.17 10.13 -6.61
C LEU A 151 4.98 8.63 -6.83
N PHE A 152 3.88 8.06 -6.32
CA PHE A 152 3.53 6.66 -6.54
C PHE A 152 3.12 6.39 -7.99
N THR A 153 2.32 7.26 -8.62
CA THR A 153 1.98 7.17 -10.04
C THR A 153 3.24 7.23 -10.90
N LEU A 154 4.18 8.12 -10.57
CA LEU A 154 5.47 8.19 -11.26
C LEU A 154 6.25 6.86 -11.16
N LEU A 155 6.26 6.21 -9.99
CA LEU A 155 6.85 4.87 -9.82
C LEU A 155 6.11 3.77 -10.58
N GLU A 156 4.79 3.91 -10.76
CA GLU A 156 3.97 3.04 -11.60
C GLU A 156 4.35 3.17 -13.07
N ASP A 157 4.45 4.41 -13.55
CA ASP A 157 4.78 4.74 -14.94
C ASP A 157 6.19 4.30 -15.33
N PHE A 158 7.15 4.33 -14.39
CA PHE A 158 8.49 3.76 -14.59
C PHE A 158 8.49 2.21 -14.61
N GLY A 159 7.35 1.55 -14.43
CA GLY A 159 7.24 0.10 -14.42
C GLY A 159 7.91 -0.55 -13.21
N TYR A 160 8.19 0.21 -12.15
CA TYR A 160 8.84 -0.31 -10.94
C TYR A 160 7.88 -1.16 -10.11
N LEU A 161 6.64 -0.69 -9.95
CA LEU A 161 5.60 -1.39 -9.18
C LEU A 161 5.29 -2.80 -9.69
N PRO A 162 5.16 -3.04 -11.01
CA PRO A 162 5.07 -4.40 -11.57
C PRO A 162 6.25 -5.30 -11.22
N ARG A 163 7.50 -4.77 -11.24
CA ARG A 163 8.71 -5.54 -10.91
C ARG A 163 8.76 -5.91 -9.43
N VAL A 164 8.35 -4.97 -8.57
CA VAL A 164 8.22 -5.19 -7.13
C VAL A 164 7.19 -6.28 -6.83
N ALA A 165 6.02 -6.23 -7.49
CA ALA A 165 4.99 -7.24 -7.30
C ALA A 165 5.50 -8.65 -7.66
N PHE A 166 6.27 -8.77 -8.74
CA PHE A 166 6.88 -10.04 -9.13
C PHE A 166 7.94 -10.52 -8.12
N ASN A 167 8.80 -9.63 -7.62
CA ASN A 167 9.80 -9.99 -6.62
C ASN A 167 9.18 -10.40 -5.27
N MET A 168 8.04 -9.80 -4.90
CA MET A 168 7.28 -10.12 -3.69
C MET A 168 6.40 -11.36 -3.85
N ASP A 169 6.13 -11.81 -5.08
CA ASP A 169 5.18 -12.89 -5.36
C ASP A 169 5.56 -14.18 -4.64
N LYS A 170 6.85 -14.56 -4.64
CA LYS A 170 7.34 -15.76 -3.95
C LYS A 170 7.15 -15.72 -2.43
N LEU A 171 7.16 -14.53 -1.82
CA LEU A 171 6.95 -14.33 -0.38
C LEU A 171 5.45 -14.42 -0.05
N PHE A 172 4.61 -13.77 -0.86
CA PHE A 172 3.15 -13.81 -0.70
C PHE A 172 2.58 -15.19 -1.02
N GLN A 173 3.12 -15.89 -2.01
CA GLN A 173 2.69 -17.25 -2.38
C GLN A 173 2.92 -18.24 -1.23
N ARG A 174 4.02 -18.10 -0.49
CA ARG A 174 4.26 -18.87 0.76
C ARG A 174 3.21 -18.61 1.84
N ALA A 175 2.65 -17.40 1.88
CA ALA A 175 1.58 -17.02 2.79
C ALA A 175 0.17 -17.33 2.24
N GLY A 176 0.06 -17.95 1.06
CA GLY A 176 -1.23 -18.25 0.41
C GLY A 176 -1.89 -17.03 -0.26
N ALA A 177 -1.10 -16.01 -0.60
CA ALA A 177 -1.54 -14.76 -1.18
C ALA A 177 -0.86 -14.47 -2.53
N HIS A 178 -1.36 -13.47 -3.26
CA HIS A 178 -0.86 -13.11 -4.59
C HIS A 178 0.08 -11.89 -4.51
N GLY A 179 1.16 -11.85 -5.28
CA GLY A 179 2.09 -10.71 -5.35
C GLY A 179 1.45 -9.35 -5.64
N LYS A 180 0.28 -9.30 -6.30
CA LYS A 180 -0.51 -8.07 -6.45
C LYS A 180 -0.96 -7.47 -5.10
N GLN A 181 -1.10 -8.29 -4.06
CA GLN A 181 -1.43 -7.85 -2.71
C GLN A 181 -0.32 -6.99 -2.09
N ALA A 182 0.95 -7.24 -2.43
CA ALA A 182 2.08 -6.45 -1.94
C ALA A 182 1.91 -4.96 -2.25
N LEU A 183 1.47 -4.64 -3.47
CA LEU A 183 1.22 -3.27 -3.91
C LEU A 183 0.12 -2.60 -3.08
N SER A 184 -0.99 -3.30 -2.86
CA SER A 184 -2.10 -2.78 -2.07
C SER A 184 -1.73 -2.56 -0.61
N LEU A 185 -0.85 -3.40 -0.05
CA LEU A 185 -0.40 -3.32 1.33
C LEU A 185 0.58 -2.15 1.54
N CYS A 186 1.50 -1.94 0.59
CA CYS A 186 2.39 -0.78 0.57
C CYS A 186 1.61 0.54 0.50
N MET A 187 0.57 0.62 -0.34
CA MET A 187 -0.34 1.77 -0.37
C MET A 187 -1.12 1.95 0.94
N GLY A 188 -1.56 0.83 1.54
CA GLY A 188 -2.31 0.84 2.80
C GLY A 188 -1.54 1.41 3.99
N PHE A 189 -0.22 1.24 4.01
CA PHE A 189 0.65 1.83 5.04
C PHE A 189 0.67 3.36 4.98
N GLY A 190 0.55 3.95 3.79
CA GLY A 190 0.33 5.39 3.65
C GLY A 190 -1.10 5.76 4.03
N CYS A 191 -2.06 5.25 3.26
CA CYS A 191 -3.47 5.41 3.53
C CYS A 191 -4.24 4.10 3.31
N ASN A 192 -4.83 3.58 4.38
CA ASN A 192 -5.64 2.37 4.33
C ASN A 192 -6.81 2.50 3.34
N ALA A 193 -7.47 3.67 3.24
CA ALA A 193 -8.56 3.85 2.27
C ALA A 193 -8.07 3.67 0.82
N ALA A 194 -6.90 4.25 0.48
CA ALA A 194 -6.29 4.08 -0.83
C ALA A 194 -5.86 2.63 -1.09
N GLY A 195 -5.26 1.99 -0.09
CA GLY A 195 -4.86 0.58 -0.16
C GLY A 195 -6.05 -0.36 -0.35
N VAL A 196 -7.17 -0.12 0.33
CA VAL A 196 -8.40 -0.92 0.14
C VAL A 196 -8.97 -0.71 -1.25
N VAL A 197 -9.00 0.52 -1.77
CA VAL A 197 -9.47 0.80 -3.14
C VAL A 197 -8.57 0.16 -4.20
N SER A 198 -7.25 0.10 -3.98
CA SER A 198 -6.31 -0.51 -4.92
C SER A 198 -6.42 -2.04 -5.00
N THR A 199 -7.06 -2.70 -4.02
CA THR A 199 -7.36 -4.15 -4.10
C THR A 199 -8.25 -4.53 -5.29
N ARG A 200 -8.89 -3.56 -5.97
CA ARG A 200 -9.63 -3.77 -7.22
C ARG A 200 -8.79 -4.35 -8.37
N VAL A 201 -7.45 -4.25 -8.30
CA VAL A 201 -6.50 -4.81 -9.27
C VAL A 201 -6.36 -6.34 -9.13
N ILE A 202 -6.87 -6.93 -8.03
CA ILE A 202 -6.86 -8.36 -7.78
C ILE A 202 -8.12 -8.98 -8.40
N ASP A 203 -7.93 -9.86 -9.39
CA ASP A 203 -9.02 -10.48 -10.16
C ASP A 203 -9.82 -11.49 -9.33
N SER A 204 -9.15 -12.23 -8.45
CA SER A 204 -9.79 -13.28 -7.67
C SER A 204 -10.54 -12.68 -6.46
N PRO A 205 -11.84 -13.01 -6.27
CA PRO A 205 -12.63 -12.41 -5.20
C PRO A 205 -12.17 -12.87 -3.80
N ARG A 206 -11.62 -14.09 -3.68
CA ARG A 206 -11.07 -14.61 -2.42
C ARG A 206 -9.80 -13.86 -2.00
N GLU A 207 -8.83 -13.70 -2.90
CA GLU A 207 -7.58 -12.99 -2.57
C GLU A 207 -7.84 -11.51 -2.36
N ARG A 208 -8.78 -10.92 -3.12
CA ARG A 208 -9.20 -9.53 -2.89
C ARG A 208 -9.76 -9.34 -1.48
N LEU A 209 -10.58 -10.26 -0.99
CA LEU A 209 -11.12 -10.18 0.38
C LEU A 209 -10.01 -10.29 1.43
N ILE A 210 -9.06 -11.22 1.23
CA ILE A 210 -7.89 -11.36 2.10
C ILE A 210 -7.07 -10.06 2.10
N ALA A 211 -6.81 -9.48 0.93
CA ALA A 211 -6.10 -8.21 0.80
C ALA A 211 -6.81 -7.06 1.55
N ILE A 212 -8.13 -6.92 1.42
CA ILE A 212 -8.92 -5.91 2.14
C ILE A 212 -8.82 -6.09 3.65
N ILE A 213 -8.93 -7.33 4.15
CA ILE A 213 -8.84 -7.63 5.58
C ILE A 213 -7.42 -7.36 6.09
N THR A 214 -6.39 -7.82 5.38
CA THR A 214 -4.99 -7.58 5.77
C THR A 214 -4.62 -6.10 5.77
N ASN A 215 -5.16 -5.30 4.83
CA ASN A 215 -4.92 -3.85 4.82
C ASN A 215 -5.49 -3.15 6.05
N ASN A 216 -6.57 -3.68 6.64
CA ASN A 216 -7.09 -3.18 7.90
C ASN A 216 -6.17 -3.41 9.10
N PHE A 217 -5.14 -4.27 8.99
CA PHE A 217 -4.11 -4.38 10.02
C PHE A 217 -2.90 -3.48 9.74
N SER A 218 -2.87 -2.80 8.59
CA SER A 218 -1.81 -1.85 8.26
C SER A 218 -1.95 -0.56 9.08
N LEU A 219 -0.82 -0.04 9.55
CA LEU A 219 -0.73 1.21 10.30
C LEU A 219 -0.67 2.39 9.34
N CYS A 220 -1.80 3.04 9.10
CA CYS A 220 -1.82 4.29 8.34
C CYS A 220 -1.50 5.50 9.25
N LYS A 221 -1.02 6.60 8.65
CA LYS A 221 -0.67 7.86 9.35
C LYS A 221 -1.76 8.31 10.35
N GLY A 222 -3.04 8.09 10.03
CA GLY A 222 -4.16 8.47 10.89
C GLY A 222 -4.42 7.57 12.09
N ARG A 223 -3.96 6.31 12.06
CA ARG A 223 -4.13 5.36 13.18
C ARG A 223 -3.01 5.44 14.21
N TRP A 224 -1.83 5.91 13.80
CA TRP A 224 -0.67 6.08 14.68
C TRP A 224 -0.97 6.87 15.95
N PRO A 225 -1.60 8.07 15.91
CA PRO A 225 -1.87 8.85 17.12
C PRO A 225 -2.80 8.12 18.11
N THR A 226 -3.87 7.49 17.59
CA THR A 226 -4.83 6.76 18.43
C THR A 226 -4.18 5.52 19.07
N GLN A 227 -3.35 4.80 18.33
CA GLN A 227 -2.67 3.63 18.87
C GLN A 227 -1.62 3.99 19.91
N ILE A 228 -0.81 5.03 19.66
CA ILE A 228 0.14 5.55 20.64
C ILE A 228 -0.61 6.03 21.90
N LEU A 229 -1.74 6.72 21.75
CA LEU A 229 -2.56 7.17 22.88
C LEU A 229 -3.05 5.98 23.72
N ILE A 230 -3.63 4.97 23.08
CA ILE A 230 -4.12 3.76 23.76
C ILE A 230 -2.96 3.01 24.43
N ALA A 231 -1.86 2.80 23.72
CA ALA A 231 -0.67 2.14 24.26
C ALA A 231 -0.10 2.90 25.47
N THR A 232 -0.04 4.22 25.40
CA THR A 232 0.43 5.07 26.50
C THR A 232 -0.47 4.97 27.73
N ILE A 233 -1.79 4.99 27.54
CA ILE A 233 -2.76 4.92 28.65
C ILE A 233 -2.74 3.55 29.33
N PHE A 234 -2.78 2.45 28.56
CA PHE A 234 -2.94 1.11 29.13
C PHE A 234 -1.62 0.42 29.48
N ILE A 235 -0.59 0.56 28.64
CA ILE A 235 0.70 -0.13 28.83
C ILE A 235 1.70 0.80 29.50
N GLY A 236 1.78 2.06 29.04
CA GLY A 236 2.61 3.07 29.69
C GLY A 236 2.21 3.34 31.14
N GLY A 237 0.91 3.33 31.44
CA GLY A 237 0.39 3.48 32.81
C GLY A 237 0.64 2.27 33.72
N ALA A 238 0.89 1.07 33.17
CA ALA A 238 1.15 -0.15 33.93
C ALA A 238 2.63 -0.32 34.32
N VAL A 239 3.52 0.52 33.77
CA VAL A 239 4.97 0.40 33.89
C VAL A 239 5.54 1.68 34.55
N PRO A 240 6.65 1.60 35.32
CA PRO A 240 7.29 2.79 35.87
C PRO A 240 7.59 3.87 34.84
N ALA A 241 7.42 5.14 35.21
CA ALA A 241 7.47 6.29 34.30
C ALA A 241 8.73 6.39 33.42
N HIS A 242 9.87 5.88 33.89
CA HIS A 242 11.13 5.86 33.13
C HIS A 242 11.15 4.82 32.00
N LEU A 243 10.31 3.78 32.07
CA LEU A 243 10.15 2.73 31.07
C LEU A 243 8.87 2.88 30.25
N ALA A 244 7.91 3.68 30.72
CA ALA A 244 6.61 3.89 30.09
C ALA A 244 6.73 4.24 28.59
N GLY A 245 7.70 5.08 28.22
CA GLY A 245 7.94 5.43 26.80
C GLY A 245 8.37 4.23 25.95
N MET A 246 9.28 3.39 26.44
CA MET A 246 9.77 2.21 25.70
C MET A 246 8.69 1.15 25.54
N PHE A 247 7.92 0.88 26.61
CA PHE A 247 6.85 -0.12 26.57
C PHE A 247 5.65 0.34 25.73
N SER A 248 5.33 1.64 25.76
CA SER A 248 4.27 2.20 24.92
C SER A 248 4.68 2.21 23.44
N ALA A 249 5.94 2.54 23.13
CA ALA A 249 6.45 2.52 21.76
C ALA A 249 6.61 1.09 21.22
N GLY A 250 6.95 0.11 22.06
CA GLY A 250 7.07 -1.30 21.65
C GLY A 250 5.73 -2.02 21.47
N ALA A 251 4.62 -1.43 21.92
CA ALA A 251 3.28 -2.01 21.80
C ALA A 251 2.54 -1.63 20.51
N VAL A 252 3.06 -0.67 19.75
CA VAL A 252 2.51 -0.14 18.49
C VAL A 252 3.41 -0.58 17.34
#